data_AF-A0A1M7ADJ7-F1
#
_entry.id   AF-A0A1M7ADJ7-F1
#
_cell.length_a   1.000
_cell.length_b   1.000
_cell.length_c   1.000
_cell.angle_alpha   90.00
_cell.angle_beta   90.00
_cell.angle_gamma   90.00
#
_symmetry.space_group_name_H-M   'P 1'
#
loop_
_entity.id
_entity.type
_entity.pdbx_description
1 polymer ?
#
loop_
_entity_poly.entity_id
_entity_poly.type
_entity_poly.pdbx_seq_one_letter_code
_entity_poly.pdbx_strand_id
1 'polypeptide(L)'
;MSALLDKQTIIDGCTARAKELLQGAGNLPRNDLEYLAQSISKMKDQRLISCVAELMKWGDDERAELETMMAIGIEAMKLCTPSKLRDAARRVELRYHLREG
;
A
#
# COMPACT_ATOMS: atom_id res chain seq x y z
N MET A 1 -25.08 -19.26 4.34
CA MET A 1 -24.64 -17.85 4.43
C MET A 1 -23.85 -17.51 3.18
N SER A 2 -24.21 -16.39 2.58
CA SER A 2 -24.11 -16.09 1.14
C SER A 2 -22.67 -15.86 0.64
N ALA A 3 -22.29 -16.46 -0.48
CA ALA A 3 -20.99 -16.23 -1.15
C ALA A 3 -20.73 -14.75 -1.52
N LEU A 4 -21.77 -13.90 -1.50
CA LEU A 4 -21.66 -12.45 -1.65
C LEU A 4 -21.10 -11.76 -0.40
N LEU A 5 -21.39 -12.29 0.80
CA LEU A 5 -20.80 -11.79 2.06
C LEU A 5 -19.29 -12.04 2.09
N ASP A 6 -18.83 -13.18 1.54
CA ASP A 6 -17.41 -13.58 1.50
C ASP A 6 -16.59 -12.65 0.58
N LYS A 7 -17.10 -12.38 -0.64
CA LYS A 7 -16.43 -11.52 -1.61
C LYS A 7 -16.29 -10.07 -1.14
N GLN A 8 -17.38 -9.48 -0.65
CA GLN A 8 -17.35 -8.08 -0.22
C GLN A 8 -16.42 -7.89 0.98
N THR A 9 -16.45 -8.81 1.94
CA THR A 9 -15.55 -8.79 3.11
C THR A 9 -14.08 -8.84 2.71
N ILE A 10 -13.72 -9.67 1.71
CA ILE A 10 -12.34 -9.74 1.21
C ILE A 10 -11.93 -8.41 0.55
N ILE A 11 -12.79 -7.85 -0.31
CA ILE A 11 -12.51 -6.57 -0.99
C ILE A 11 -12.36 -5.44 0.03
N ASP A 12 -13.25 -5.37 1.02
CA ASP A 12 -13.22 -4.34 2.06
C ASP A 12 -11.97 -4.47 2.93
N GLY A 13 -11.61 -5.68 3.34
CA GLY A 13 -10.39 -5.95 4.11
C GLY A 13 -9.12 -5.59 3.35
N CYS A 14 -9.01 -5.98 2.08
CA CYS A 14 -7.89 -5.60 1.23
C CYS A 14 -7.83 -4.08 1.03
N THR A 15 -8.96 -3.42 0.79
CA THR A 15 -9.03 -1.97 0.59
C THR A 15 -8.60 -1.22 1.84
N ALA A 16 -9.12 -1.60 3.01
CA ALA A 16 -8.78 -0.98 4.28
C ALA A 16 -7.28 -1.14 4.59
N ARG A 17 -6.75 -2.36 4.47
CA ARG A 17 -5.34 -2.63 4.76
C ARG A 17 -4.41 -1.90 3.81
N ALA A 18 -4.77 -1.85 2.54
CA ALA A 18 -3.95 -1.23 1.53
C ALA A 18 -3.98 0.31 1.68
N LYS A 19 -5.13 0.88 2.07
CA LYS A 19 -5.23 2.28 2.51
C LYS A 19 -4.35 2.55 3.73
N GLU A 20 -4.37 1.69 4.76
CA GLU A 20 -3.49 1.82 5.94
C GLU A 20 -2.01 1.78 5.58
N LEU A 21 -1.59 0.90 4.67
CA LEU A 21 -0.19 0.75 4.29
C LEU A 21 0.31 1.92 3.44
N LEU A 22 -0.54 2.42 2.53
CA LEU A 22 -0.22 3.59 1.71
C LEU A 22 -0.29 4.90 2.48
N GLN A 23 -1.22 5.01 3.43
CA GLN A 23 -1.36 6.21 4.25
C GLN A 23 -0.39 6.19 5.44
N GLY A 24 -0.08 5.03 6.03
CA GLY A 24 0.73 4.91 7.25
C GLY A 24 2.24 5.15 7.05
N ALA A 25 2.77 5.00 5.84
CA ALA A 25 4.16 5.33 5.52
C ALA A 25 4.27 6.77 5.01
N GLY A 26 5.03 7.63 5.70
CA GLY A 26 5.20 9.03 5.29
C GLY A 26 3.93 9.88 5.46
N ASN A 27 3.15 9.63 6.52
CA ASN A 27 1.83 10.20 6.79
C ASN A 27 1.83 11.69 7.19
N LEU A 28 2.68 12.48 6.55
CA LEU A 28 2.60 13.93 6.61
C LEU A 28 1.76 14.40 5.42
N PRO A 29 0.82 15.34 5.63
CA PRO A 29 0.22 16.11 4.55
C PRO A 29 1.30 16.59 3.58
N ARG A 30 0.96 16.73 2.30
CA ARG A 30 1.92 17.19 1.28
C ARG A 30 2.66 18.47 1.68
N ASN A 31 1.93 19.43 2.27
CA ASN A 31 2.51 20.68 2.78
C ASN A 31 3.57 20.43 3.87
N ASP A 32 3.34 19.45 4.74
CA ASP A 32 4.25 19.11 5.82
C ASP A 32 5.46 18.32 5.29
N LEU A 33 5.28 17.47 4.26
CA LEU A 33 6.39 16.83 3.54
C LEU A 33 7.27 17.86 2.84
N GLU A 34 6.69 18.84 2.16
CA GLU A 34 7.41 19.93 1.50
C GLU A 34 8.16 20.80 2.51
N TYR A 35 7.52 21.14 3.63
CA TYR A 35 8.16 21.86 4.73
C TYR A 35 9.33 21.05 5.32
N LEU A 36 9.13 19.75 5.53
CA LEU A 36 10.15 18.86 6.07
C LEU A 36 11.34 18.75 5.09
N ALA A 37 11.09 18.54 3.80
CA ALA A 37 12.12 18.50 2.76
C ALA A 37 12.93 19.81 2.69
N GLN A 38 12.25 20.96 2.73
CA GLN A 38 12.92 22.27 2.79
C GLN A 38 13.75 22.44 4.06
N SER A 39 13.26 21.97 5.20
CA SER A 39 13.97 22.06 6.49
C SER A 39 15.22 21.18 6.50
N ILE A 40 15.12 19.96 5.99
CA ILE A 40 16.22 19.00 5.88
C ILE A 40 17.30 19.49 4.91
N SER A 41 16.92 20.14 3.81
CA SER A 41 17.89 20.71 2.84
C SER A 41 18.84 21.75 3.44
N LYS A 42 18.45 22.35 4.57
CA LYS A 42 19.25 23.36 5.31
C LYS A 42 20.12 22.73 6.41
N MET A 43 19.96 21.43 6.68
CA MET A 43 20.72 20.74 7.71
C MET A 43 22.12 20.39 7.22
N LYS A 44 23.08 20.34 8.16
CA LYS A 44 24.46 19.93 7.87
C LYS A 44 24.73 18.45 8.19
N ASP A 45 23.85 17.81 8.96
CA ASP A 45 24.02 16.42 9.39
C ASP A 45 23.52 15.47 8.31
N GLN A 46 24.46 14.91 7.55
CA GLN A 46 24.16 14.00 6.45
C GLN A 46 23.52 12.68 6.91
N ARG A 47 23.79 12.22 8.13
CA ARG A 47 23.25 10.97 8.65
C ARG A 47 21.76 11.13 8.95
N LEU A 48 21.39 12.25 9.56
CA LEU A 48 19.98 12.55 9.84
C LEU A 48 19.19 12.81 8.55
N ILE A 49 19.77 13.49 7.57
CA ILE A 49 19.16 13.67 6.23
C ILE A 49 18.81 12.31 5.62
N SER A 50 19.73 11.35 5.62
CA SER A 50 19.49 10.01 5.06
C SER A 50 18.40 9.25 5.82
N CYS A 51 18.40 9.28 7.16
CA CYS A 51 17.36 8.61 7.95
C CYS A 51 15.96 9.17 7.66
N VAL A 52 15.82 10.49 7.46
CA VAL A 52 14.51 11.07 7.17
C VAL A 52 14.07 10.79 5.73
N ALA A 53 15.00 10.78 4.76
CA ALA A 53 14.69 10.39 3.39
C ALA A 53 14.18 8.93 3.31
N GLU A 54 14.79 8.01 4.07
CA GLU A 54 14.34 6.61 4.18
C GLU A 54 12.93 6.51 4.81
N LEU A 55 12.59 7.40 5.75
CA LEU A 55 11.27 7.44 6.38
C LEU A 55 10.18 8.01 5.47
N MET A 56 10.54 8.88 4.52
CA MET A 56 9.60 9.41 3.51
C MET A 56 9.12 8.33 2.52
N LYS A 57 9.80 7.17 2.46
CA LYS A 57 9.52 5.92 1.71
C LYS A 57 9.22 6.01 0.20
N TRP A 58 8.29 6.86 -0.23
CA TRP A 58 7.85 6.99 -1.61
C TRP A 58 7.84 8.46 -2.01
N GLY A 59 8.33 8.77 -3.21
CA GLY A 59 8.01 10.06 -3.84
C GLY A 59 6.54 10.09 -4.25
N ASP A 60 6.08 11.27 -4.68
CA ASP A 60 4.71 11.45 -5.15
C ASP A 60 4.36 10.50 -6.31
N ASP A 61 5.31 10.29 -7.22
CA ASP A 61 5.11 9.49 -8.42
C ASP A 61 4.98 8.00 -8.09
N GLU A 62 5.87 7.46 -7.24
CA GLU A 62 5.80 6.05 -6.85
C GLU A 62 4.55 5.77 -5.99
N ARG A 63 4.16 6.72 -5.14
CA ARG A 63 2.90 6.63 -4.38
C ARG A 63 1.69 6.62 -5.32
N ALA A 64 1.65 7.50 -6.30
CA ALA A 64 0.56 7.56 -7.28
C ALA A 64 0.48 6.27 -8.12
N GLU A 65 1.61 5.70 -8.51
CA GLU A 65 1.67 4.42 -9.21
C GLU A 65 1.10 3.28 -8.35
N LEU A 66 1.49 3.19 -7.07
CA LEU A 66 0.97 2.18 -6.15
C LEU A 66 -0.54 2.33 -5.89
N GLU A 67 -1.01 3.57 -5.66
CA GLU A 67 -2.43 3.87 -5.50
C GLU A 67 -3.23 3.43 -6.73
N THR A 68 -2.69 3.70 -7.92
CA THR A 68 -3.29 3.29 -9.20
C THR A 68 -3.33 1.77 -9.36
N MET A 69 -2.22 1.07 -9.09
CA MET A 69 -2.15 -0.39 -9.16
C MET A 69 -3.16 -1.05 -8.22
N MET A 70 -3.30 -0.51 -7.01
CA MET A 70 -4.29 -0.99 -6.05
C MET A 70 -5.73 -0.75 -6.51
N ALA A 71 -6.03 0.44 -7.02
CA ALA A 71 -7.36 0.76 -7.54
C ALA A 71 -7.75 -0.20 -8.68
N ILE A 72 -6.83 -0.46 -9.61
CA ILE A 72 -7.02 -1.45 -10.69
C ILE A 72 -7.26 -2.84 -10.11
N GLY A 73 -6.47 -3.26 -9.13
CA GLY A 73 -6.65 -4.54 -8.45
C GLY A 73 -8.02 -4.70 -7.81
N ILE A 74 -8.52 -3.65 -7.14
CA ILE A 74 -9.86 -3.62 -6.53
C ILE A 74 -10.96 -3.74 -7.58
N GLU A 75 -10.87 -2.98 -8.68
CA GLU A 75 -11.85 -3.08 -9.78
C GLU A 75 -11.82 -4.47 -10.43
N ALA A 76 -10.64 -5.05 -10.65
CA ALA A 76 -10.53 -6.41 -11.15
C ALA A 76 -11.17 -7.44 -10.20
N MET A 77 -10.97 -7.30 -8.88
CA MET A 77 -11.59 -8.17 -7.87
C MET A 77 -13.13 -8.09 -7.91
N LYS A 78 -13.70 -6.90 -8.17
CA LYS A 78 -15.15 -6.73 -8.35
C LYS A 78 -15.69 -7.48 -9.57
N LEU A 79 -14.89 -7.66 -10.62
CA LEU A 79 -15.28 -8.41 -11.83
C LEU A 79 -15.13 -9.93 -11.69
N CYS A 80 -14.36 -10.43 -10.71
CA CYS A 80 -14.16 -11.86 -10.51
C CYS A 80 -15.37 -12.57 -9.87
N THR A 81 -15.53 -13.86 -10.16
CA THR A 81 -16.42 -14.74 -9.37
C THR A 81 -15.78 -15.04 -8.00
N PRO A 82 -16.57 -15.29 -6.93
CA PRO A 82 -16.02 -15.60 -5.62
C PRO A 82 -15.03 -16.76 -5.60
N SER A 83 -15.27 -17.81 -6.41
CA SER A 83 -14.35 -18.96 -6.51
C SER A 83 -12.97 -18.56 -7.04
N LYS A 84 -12.92 -17.71 -8.09
CA LYS A 84 -11.65 -17.24 -8.67
C LYS A 84 -10.88 -16.34 -7.72
N LEU A 85 -11.60 -15.52 -6.95
CA LEU A 85 -10.99 -14.69 -5.91
C LEU A 85 -10.33 -15.55 -4.82
N ARG A 86 -11.03 -16.59 -4.34
CA ARG A 86 -10.49 -17.54 -3.36
C ARG A 86 -9.27 -18.31 -3.89
N ASP A 87 -9.32 -18.78 -5.14
CA ASP A 87 -8.18 -19.44 -5.78
C ASP A 87 -6.96 -18.52 -5.85
N ALA A 88 -7.17 -17.25 -6.23
CA ALA A 88 -6.11 -16.25 -6.28
C ALA A 88 -5.52 -15.97 -4.89
N ALA A 89 -6.37 -15.78 -3.88
CA ALA A 89 -5.95 -15.58 -2.49
C ALA A 89 -5.09 -16.76 -1.99
N ARG A 90 -5.55 -18.00 -2.21
CA ARG A 90 -4.82 -19.22 -1.83
C ARG A 90 -3.45 -19.32 -2.52
N ARG A 91 -3.35 -18.96 -3.80
CA ARG A 91 -2.06 -18.93 -4.53
C ARG A 91 -1.10 -17.87 -4.02
N VAL A 92 -1.62 -16.75 -3.51
CA VAL A 92 -0.80 -15.70 -2.89
C VAL A 92 -0.31 -16.18 -1.52
N GLU A 93 -1.20 -16.69 -0.68
CA GLU A 93 -0.88 -17.27 0.64
C GLU A 93 0.21 -18.35 0.55
N LEU A 94 0.07 -19.30 -0.38
CA LEU A 94 1.08 -20.33 -0.62
C LEU A 94 2.43 -19.73 -1.03
N ARG A 95 2.45 -18.70 -1.88
CA ARG A 95 3.70 -18.05 -2.29
C ARG A 95 4.39 -17.32 -1.14
N TYR A 96 3.63 -16.73 -0.22
CA TYR A 96 4.20 -16.09 0.97
C TYR A 96 4.82 -17.15 1.90
N HIS A 97 4.10 -18.22 2.20
CA HIS A 97 4.61 -19.28 3.09
C HIS A 97 5.74 -20.12 2.48
N LEU A 98 5.80 -20.25 1.16
CA LEU A 98 6.91 -20.94 0.47
C LEU A 98 8.13 -20.03 0.24
N ARG A 99 8.04 -18.72 0.46
CA ARG A 99 9.19 -17.80 0.41
C ARG A 99 9.98 -17.72 1.72
N GLU A 100 9.43 -18.26 2.81
CA GLU A 100 10.07 -18.33 4.14
C GLU A 100 10.65 -19.73 4.45
N GLY A 101 10.84 -20.59 3.43
CA GLY A 101 11.41 -21.93 3.55
C GLY A 101 12.77 -22.08 2.88
#